data_AF-A0A918WUQ2-F1
#
_entry.id   AF-A0A918WUQ2-F1
#
_cell.length_a   1.000
_cell.length_b   1.000
_cell.length_c   1.000
_cell.angle_alpha   90.00
_cell.angle_beta   90.00
_cell.angle_gamma   90.00
#
_symmetry.space_group_name_H-M   'P 1'
#
loop_
_entity.id
_entity.type
_entity.pdbx_description
1 polymer ?
#
loop_
_entity_poly.entity_id
_entity_poly.type
_entity_poly.pdbx_seq_one_letter_code
_entity_poly.pdbx_strand_id
1 'polypeptide(L)'
;MSTSLTDAHLDGHDFTARPLGVAPDGSKFPTGSAASCSCGWEGDIEHALGRGAFPLQEADEAAAREWQRDHVAALRAATATRAEADAMRAVVAALRTMIDEDRPLAALDLIRIGGGEFSPLAREAALRATYLDNSWTDIGRALGISRQAAWEKYGKR
;
A
#
# COMPACT_ATOMS: atom_id res chain seq x y z
N MET A 1 -5.41 -13.99 -25.32
CA MET A 1 -4.57 -14.67 -24.32
C MET A 1 -5.44 -14.89 -23.09
N SER A 2 -5.95 -16.11 -22.90
CA SER A 2 -6.73 -16.47 -21.70
C SER A 2 -5.75 -16.81 -20.58
N THR A 3 -5.63 -15.93 -19.60
CA THR A 3 -5.04 -16.26 -18.30
C THR A 3 -6.01 -17.21 -17.61
N SER A 4 -5.55 -18.42 -17.26
CA SER A 4 -6.33 -19.33 -16.41
C SER A 4 -6.56 -18.61 -15.06
N LEU A 5 -7.82 -18.49 -14.65
CA LEU A 5 -8.23 -17.75 -13.43
C LEU A 5 -7.68 -18.36 -12.12
N THR A 6 -7.02 -19.51 -12.20
CA THR A 6 -6.34 -20.20 -11.10
C THR A 6 -5.04 -19.51 -10.63
N ASP A 7 -4.44 -18.61 -11.44
CA ASP A 7 -3.17 -17.93 -11.15
C ASP A 7 -3.33 -16.40 -11.02
N ALA A 8 -4.35 -15.94 -10.29
CA ALA A 8 -4.60 -14.50 -10.16
C ALA A 8 -3.69 -13.85 -9.09
N HIS A 9 -3.02 -12.75 -9.45
CA HIS A 9 -2.09 -12.00 -8.58
C HIS A 9 -2.39 -10.50 -8.63
N LEU A 10 -2.29 -9.81 -7.47
CA LEU A 10 -2.38 -8.36 -7.37
C LEU A 10 -1.46 -7.83 -6.26
N ASP A 11 -0.41 -7.10 -6.61
CA ASP A 11 0.44 -6.35 -5.66
C ASP A 11 0.90 -7.16 -4.43
N GLY A 12 1.35 -8.41 -4.64
CA GLY A 12 1.76 -9.32 -3.55
C GLY A 12 0.63 -10.15 -2.93
N HIS A 13 -0.60 -9.99 -3.41
CA HIS A 13 -1.75 -10.80 -3.05
C HIS A 13 -1.98 -11.89 -4.10
N ASP A 14 -1.75 -13.13 -3.71
CA ASP A 14 -1.94 -14.30 -4.56
C ASP A 14 -3.29 -14.94 -4.25
N PHE A 15 -4.07 -15.21 -5.29
CA PHE A 15 -5.28 -16.01 -5.21
C PHE A 15 -4.92 -17.49 -5.13
N THR A 16 -5.69 -18.25 -4.36
CA THR A 16 -5.69 -19.71 -4.42
C THR A 16 -7.13 -20.19 -4.36
N ALA A 17 -7.50 -21.09 -5.28
CA ALA A 17 -8.73 -21.84 -5.16
C ALA A 17 -8.50 -22.97 -4.15
N ARG A 18 -9.20 -22.91 -3.01
CA ARG A 18 -9.12 -23.92 -1.96
C ARG A 18 -10.17 -24.99 -2.23
N PRO A 19 -9.78 -26.24 -2.59
CA PRO A 19 -10.75 -27.31 -2.75
C PRO A 19 -11.42 -27.65 -1.42
N LEU A 20 -12.72 -27.92 -1.46
CA LEU A 20 -13.55 -28.28 -0.31
C LEU A 20 -13.86 -29.76 -0.32
N GLY A 21 -13.74 -30.42 0.85
CA GLY A 21 -14.34 -31.72 1.14
C GLY A 21 -13.92 -32.92 0.28
N VAL A 22 -14.49 -34.07 0.62
CA VAL A 22 -14.43 -35.34 -0.11
C VAL A 22 -15.88 -35.72 -0.39
N ALA A 23 -16.18 -36.16 -1.60
CA ALA A 23 -17.56 -36.51 -1.95
C ALA A 23 -18.10 -37.62 -1.01
N PRO A 24 -19.39 -37.60 -0.66
CA PRO A 24 -19.98 -38.55 0.28
C PRO A 24 -19.97 -40.01 -0.22
N ASP A 25 -19.58 -40.25 -1.47
CA ASP A 25 -19.35 -41.58 -2.06
C ASP A 25 -17.94 -42.15 -1.77
N GLY A 26 -17.11 -41.44 -1.01
CA GLY A 26 -15.75 -41.83 -0.67
C GLY A 26 -14.73 -41.55 -1.77
N SER A 27 -15.12 -40.89 -2.86
CA SER A 27 -14.18 -40.47 -3.89
C SER A 27 -13.35 -39.27 -3.43
N LYS A 28 -12.04 -39.31 -3.70
CA LYS A 28 -11.08 -38.23 -3.34
C LYS A 28 -11.29 -36.92 -4.13
N PHE A 29 -12.40 -36.79 -4.84
CA PHE A 29 -12.68 -35.60 -5.61
C PHE A 29 -13.21 -34.50 -4.67
N PRO A 30 -12.75 -33.25 -4.87
CA PRO A 30 -13.30 -32.12 -4.15
C PRO A 30 -14.81 -32.00 -4.40
N THR A 31 -15.55 -31.54 -3.41
CA THR A 31 -16.99 -31.24 -3.49
C THR A 31 -17.27 -29.81 -3.87
N GLY A 32 -16.24 -28.97 -4.03
CA GLY A 32 -16.36 -27.55 -4.36
C GLY A 32 -15.03 -26.83 -4.23
N SER A 33 -15.07 -25.51 -4.43
CA SER A 33 -13.94 -24.61 -4.21
C SER A 33 -14.39 -23.36 -3.45
N ALA A 34 -13.50 -22.84 -2.61
CA ALA A 34 -13.63 -21.55 -1.94
C ALA A 34 -12.46 -20.65 -2.31
N ALA A 35 -12.66 -19.34 -2.23
CA ALA A 35 -11.61 -18.38 -2.49
C ALA A 35 -10.67 -18.24 -1.28
N SER A 36 -9.37 -18.15 -1.51
CA SER A 36 -8.42 -17.71 -0.49
C SER A 36 -7.35 -16.79 -1.07
N CYS A 37 -6.74 -15.98 -0.20
CA CYS A 37 -5.64 -15.09 -0.55
C CYS A 37 -4.43 -15.29 0.37
N SER A 38 -3.22 -15.08 -0.15
CA SER A 38 -1.95 -15.13 0.61
C SER A 38 -1.92 -14.22 1.84
N CYS A 39 -2.74 -13.17 1.89
CA CYS A 39 -2.86 -12.30 3.06
C CYS A 39 -3.78 -12.84 4.17
N GLY A 40 -4.32 -14.06 4.01
CA GLY A 40 -5.20 -14.72 4.97
C GLY A 40 -6.69 -14.40 4.82
N TRP A 41 -7.10 -13.67 3.78
CA TRP A 41 -8.52 -13.49 3.46
C TRP A 41 -9.11 -14.78 2.89
N GLU A 42 -10.32 -15.12 3.31
CA GLU A 42 -11.09 -16.26 2.83
C GLU A 42 -12.45 -15.78 2.32
N GLY A 43 -12.92 -16.38 1.23
CA GLY A 43 -14.26 -16.17 0.72
C GLY A 43 -15.31 -16.84 1.61
N ASP A 44 -16.47 -16.22 1.70
CA ASP A 44 -17.60 -16.70 2.51
C ASP A 44 -18.49 -17.68 1.74
N ILE A 45 -18.29 -17.81 0.42
CA ILE A 45 -19.12 -18.63 -0.45
C ILE A 45 -18.37 -19.90 -0.86
N GLU A 46 -18.99 -21.05 -0.56
CA GLU A 46 -18.57 -22.34 -1.07
C GLU A 46 -19.21 -22.61 -2.45
N HIS A 47 -18.39 -22.75 -3.49
CA HIS A 47 -18.86 -23.04 -4.85
C HIS A 47 -18.86 -24.55 -5.09
N ALA A 48 -19.99 -25.20 -4.79
CA ALA A 48 -20.12 -26.67 -4.82
C ALA A 48 -20.13 -27.29 -6.23
N LEU A 49 -19.59 -28.51 -6.35
CA LEU A 49 -19.66 -29.37 -7.54
C LEU A 49 -20.90 -30.28 -7.51
N GLY A 50 -21.55 -30.48 -8.66
CA GLY A 50 -22.78 -31.27 -8.81
C GLY A 50 -22.57 -32.71 -9.33
N ARG A 51 -23.58 -33.59 -9.09
CA ARG A 51 -23.57 -35.00 -9.53
C ARG A 51 -23.78 -35.11 -11.04
N GLY A 52 -22.68 -35.25 -11.77
CA GLY A 52 -22.66 -35.41 -13.23
C GLY A 52 -21.67 -34.47 -13.91
N ALA A 53 -20.42 -34.46 -13.41
CA ALA A 53 -19.21 -33.87 -14.00
C ALA A 53 -19.39 -32.53 -14.74
N PHE A 54 -19.58 -31.45 -13.97
CA PHE A 54 -19.07 -30.13 -14.38
C PHE A 54 -17.69 -29.93 -13.71
N PRO A 55 -16.69 -29.40 -14.45
CA PRO A 55 -15.29 -29.46 -14.06
C PRO A 55 -14.99 -28.55 -12.86
N LEU A 56 -14.11 -29.00 -11.96
CA LEU A 56 -13.53 -28.22 -10.85
C LEU A 56 -13.16 -26.78 -11.25
N GLN A 57 -12.73 -26.62 -12.50
CA GLN A 57 -12.46 -25.33 -13.12
C GLN A 57 -13.60 -24.31 -12.97
N GLU A 58 -14.87 -24.69 -13.12
CA GLU A 58 -15.99 -23.74 -13.01
C GLU A 58 -16.17 -23.22 -11.58
N ALA A 59 -15.95 -24.08 -10.58
CA ALA A 59 -15.96 -23.69 -9.17
C ALA A 59 -14.75 -22.82 -8.81
N ASP A 60 -13.57 -23.15 -9.35
CA ASP A 60 -12.36 -22.34 -9.18
C ASP A 60 -12.53 -20.95 -9.81
N GLU A 61 -13.13 -20.88 -11.00
CA GLU A 61 -13.44 -19.61 -11.65
C GLU A 61 -14.48 -18.79 -10.88
N ALA A 62 -15.46 -19.45 -10.26
CA ALA A 62 -16.44 -18.76 -9.40
C ALA A 62 -15.80 -18.21 -8.12
N ALA A 63 -14.92 -18.99 -7.48
CA ALA A 63 -14.11 -18.55 -6.35
C ALA A 63 -13.17 -17.39 -6.73
N ALA A 64 -12.54 -17.43 -7.91
CA ALA A 64 -11.70 -16.35 -8.40
C ALA A 64 -12.52 -15.05 -8.64
N ARG A 65 -13.74 -15.17 -9.16
CA ARG A 65 -14.65 -14.02 -9.35
C ARG A 65 -15.08 -13.41 -8.03
N GLU A 66 -15.35 -14.22 -7.00
CA GLU A 66 -15.64 -13.74 -5.64
C GLU A 66 -14.45 -12.98 -5.06
N TRP A 67 -13.24 -13.55 -5.12
CA TRP A 67 -12.01 -12.87 -4.69
C TRP A 67 -11.82 -11.52 -5.39
N GLN A 68 -12.05 -11.45 -6.71
CA GLN A 68 -11.97 -10.20 -7.45
C GLN A 68 -13.02 -9.17 -7.02
N ARG A 69 -14.26 -9.61 -6.80
CA ARG A 69 -15.39 -8.75 -6.47
C ARG A 69 -15.32 -8.21 -5.05
N ASP A 70 -14.94 -9.05 -4.09
CA ASP A 70 -15.12 -8.74 -2.67
C ASP A 70 -13.79 -8.34 -2.03
N HIS A 71 -12.72 -9.10 -2.26
CA HIS A 71 -11.41 -8.82 -1.66
C HIS A 71 -10.62 -7.75 -2.43
N VAL A 72 -10.40 -7.98 -3.73
CA VAL A 72 -9.60 -7.07 -4.56
C VAL A 72 -10.27 -5.70 -4.69
N ALA A 73 -11.59 -5.63 -4.79
CA ALA A 73 -12.30 -4.36 -4.82
C ALA A 73 -12.11 -3.57 -3.52
N ALA A 74 -12.15 -4.23 -2.36
CA ALA A 74 -11.89 -3.61 -1.07
C ALA A 74 -10.43 -3.12 -0.96
N LEU A 75 -9.45 -3.93 -1.40
CA LEU A 75 -8.05 -3.50 -1.45
C LEU A 75 -7.88 -2.27 -2.35
N ARG A 76 -8.46 -2.29 -3.55
CA ARG A 76 -8.38 -1.16 -4.48
C ARG A 76 -9.06 0.10 -3.95
N ALA A 77 -10.15 -0.04 -3.21
CA ALA A 77 -10.80 1.07 -2.53
C ALA A 77 -9.96 1.60 -1.36
N ALA A 78 -9.14 0.75 -0.73
CA ALA A 78 -8.23 1.14 0.34
C ALA A 78 -6.88 1.69 -0.19
N THR A 79 -6.49 1.39 -1.43
CA THR A 79 -5.31 1.98 -2.07
C THR A 79 -5.57 3.41 -2.51
N ALA A 80 -4.56 4.27 -2.37
CA ALA A 80 -4.59 5.62 -2.92
C ALA A 80 -4.91 5.58 -4.42
N THR A 81 -5.91 6.34 -4.83
CA THR A 81 -6.23 6.58 -6.24
C THR A 81 -5.03 7.21 -6.94
N ARG A 82 -4.98 7.10 -8.27
CA ARG A 82 -3.95 7.77 -9.07
C ARG A 82 -3.91 9.28 -8.79
N ALA A 83 -5.07 9.91 -8.63
CA ALA A 83 -5.18 11.34 -8.32
C ALA A 83 -4.55 11.68 -6.96
N GLU A 84 -4.78 10.87 -5.93
CA GLU A 84 -4.17 11.05 -4.60
C GLU A 84 -2.65 10.84 -4.66
N ALA A 85 -2.18 9.82 -5.38
CA ALA A 85 -0.75 9.59 -5.59
C ALA A 85 -0.09 10.74 -6.37
N ASP A 86 -0.76 11.30 -7.38
CA ASP A 86 -0.31 12.46 -8.14
C ASP A 86 -0.26 13.71 -7.25
N ALA A 87 -1.27 13.93 -6.41
CA ALA A 87 -1.29 15.03 -5.44
C ALA A 87 -0.11 14.93 -4.44
N MET A 88 0.15 13.74 -3.91
CA MET A 88 1.29 13.53 -3.01
C MET A 88 2.63 13.77 -3.70
N ARG A 89 2.80 13.31 -4.95
CA ARG A 89 3.98 13.61 -5.77
C ARG A 89 4.15 15.11 -5.99
N ALA A 90 3.07 15.84 -6.24
CA ALA A 90 3.10 17.29 -6.41
C ALA A 90 3.55 18.01 -5.13
N VAL A 91 3.08 17.58 -3.95
CA VAL A 91 3.54 18.13 -2.65
C VAL A 91 5.04 17.89 -2.46
N VAL A 92 5.52 16.67 -2.70
CA VAL A 92 6.95 16.35 -2.62
C VAL A 92 7.78 17.20 -3.59
N ALA A 93 7.31 17.38 -4.82
CA ALA A 93 7.99 18.20 -5.81
C ALA A 93 8.03 19.69 -5.41
N ALA A 94 6.94 20.22 -4.84
CA ALA A 94 6.89 21.60 -4.34
C ALA A 94 7.86 21.81 -3.17
N LEU A 95 7.93 20.88 -2.22
CA LEU A 95 8.88 20.93 -1.10
C LEU A 95 10.34 20.93 -1.59
N ARG A 96 10.67 20.09 -2.57
CA ARG A 96 12.01 20.07 -3.18
C ARG A 96 12.33 21.37 -3.90
N THR A 97 11.38 21.89 -4.68
CA THR A 97 11.52 23.19 -5.36
C THR A 97 11.85 24.29 -4.36
N MET A 98 11.18 24.33 -3.19
CA MET A 98 11.51 25.29 -2.13
C MET A 98 12.93 25.12 -1.58
N ILE A 99 13.41 23.88 -1.43
CA ILE A 99 14.78 23.61 -0.96
C ILE A 99 15.80 24.08 -2.00
N ASP A 100 15.56 23.77 -3.27
CA ASP A 100 16.42 24.13 -4.40
C ASP A 100 16.46 25.64 -4.65
N GLU A 101 15.36 26.34 -4.39
CA GLU A 101 15.24 27.81 -4.45
C GLU A 101 15.75 28.52 -3.18
N ASP A 102 16.57 27.86 -2.35
CA ASP A 102 17.15 28.44 -1.13
C ASP A 102 16.13 28.95 -0.11
N ARG A 103 14.96 28.30 -0.05
CA ARG A 103 13.91 28.54 0.95
C ARG A 103 13.72 27.34 1.89
N PRO A 104 14.78 26.74 2.46
CA PRO A 104 14.64 25.51 3.25
C PRO A 104 13.86 25.70 4.56
N LEU A 105 13.88 26.88 5.19
CA LEU A 105 13.06 27.13 6.37
C LEU A 105 11.56 27.11 6.04
N ALA A 106 11.16 27.58 4.86
CA ALA A 106 9.77 27.52 4.41
C ALA A 106 9.35 26.07 4.13
N ALA A 107 10.23 25.25 3.55
CA ALA A 107 10.00 23.82 3.37
C ALA A 107 9.82 23.11 4.72
N LEU A 108 10.68 23.40 5.71
CA LEU A 108 10.58 22.85 7.06
C LEU A 108 9.26 23.24 7.75
N ASP A 109 8.83 24.49 7.59
CA ASP A 109 7.56 24.97 8.13
C ASP A 109 6.35 24.26 7.50
N LEU A 110 6.37 24.06 6.19
CA LEU A 110 5.31 23.33 5.48
C LEU A 110 5.28 21.85 5.88
N ILE A 111 6.45 21.21 6.06
CA ILE A 111 6.54 19.84 6.57
C ILE A 111 5.96 19.73 7.97
N ARG A 112 6.21 20.72 8.85
CA ARG A 112 5.60 20.79 10.18
C ARG A 112 4.08 20.90 10.10
N ILE A 113 3.55 21.76 9.23
CA ILE A 113 2.11 21.90 9.00
C ILE A 113 1.51 20.58 8.52
N GLY A 114 2.23 19.83 7.68
CA GLY A 114 1.87 18.49 7.23
C GLY A 114 2.09 17.35 8.23
N GLY A 115 2.31 17.65 9.52
CA GLY A 115 2.45 16.64 10.58
C GLY A 115 3.85 16.02 10.72
N GLY A 116 4.83 16.44 9.93
CA GLY A 116 6.21 15.94 10.03
C GLY A 116 6.49 14.61 9.32
N GLU A 117 5.58 14.15 8.47
CA GLU A 117 5.65 12.84 7.78
C GLU A 117 6.80 12.75 6.74
N PHE A 118 7.30 13.89 6.27
CA PHE A 118 8.33 13.94 5.22
C PHE A 118 9.76 13.90 5.78
N SER A 119 10.09 12.89 6.60
CA SER A 119 11.39 12.80 7.30
C SER A 119 12.63 12.95 6.40
N PRO A 120 12.71 12.32 5.20
CA PRO A 120 13.83 12.52 4.29
C PRO A 120 13.98 13.97 3.81
N LEU A 121 12.87 14.61 3.41
CA LEU A 121 12.87 16.00 2.94
C LEU A 121 13.16 16.97 4.08
N ALA A 122 12.72 16.67 5.30
CA ALA A 122 13.05 17.48 6.48
C ALA A 122 14.56 17.47 6.75
N ARG A 123 15.22 16.32 6.61
CA ARG A 123 16.68 16.22 6.72
C ARG A 123 17.37 17.00 5.61
N GLU A 124 16.92 16.84 4.37
CA GLU A 124 17.44 17.57 3.21
C GLU A 124 17.33 19.09 3.39
N ALA A 125 16.16 19.59 3.78
CA ALA A 125 15.92 21.00 4.07
C ALA A 125 16.76 21.50 5.24
N ALA A 126 16.90 20.73 6.32
CA ALA A 126 17.75 21.12 7.45
C ALA A 126 19.23 21.23 7.04
N LEU A 127 19.73 20.28 6.23
CA LEU A 127 21.08 20.34 5.69
C LEU A 127 21.26 21.56 4.77
N ARG A 128 20.31 21.83 3.88
CA ARG A 128 20.35 23.04 3.03
C ARG A 128 20.31 24.32 3.85
N ALA A 129 19.48 24.39 4.89
CA ALA A 129 19.40 25.52 5.80
C ALA A 129 20.74 25.79 6.49
N THR A 130 21.42 24.75 6.99
CA THR A 130 22.75 24.91 7.58
C THR A 130 23.82 25.33 6.57
N TYR A 131 23.74 24.87 5.32
CA TYR A 131 24.63 25.32 4.26
C TYR A 131 24.44 26.82 3.94
N LEU A 132 23.23 27.34 4.11
CA LEU A 132 22.88 28.76 3.98
C LEU A 132 23.03 29.53 5.31
N ASP A 133 23.88 29.06 6.21
CA ASP A 133 24.19 29.68 7.51
C ASP A 133 22.99 29.90 8.46
N ASN A 134 21.86 29.22 8.24
CA ASN A 134 20.75 29.27 9.20
C ASN A 134 21.13 28.51 10.47
N SER A 135 20.76 29.08 11.62
CA SER A 135 21.08 28.47 12.90
C SER A 135 20.19 27.25 13.20
N TRP A 136 20.68 26.34 14.03
CA TRP A 136 19.85 25.26 14.58
C TRP A 136 18.63 25.76 15.38
N THR A 137 18.68 27.00 15.87
CA THR A 137 17.53 27.64 16.51
C THR A 137 16.45 27.98 15.48
N ASP A 138 16.83 28.47 14.31
CA ASP A 138 15.88 28.80 13.23
C ASP A 138 15.26 27.54 12.62
N ILE A 139 16.07 26.51 12.42
CA ILE A 139 15.62 25.18 11.97
C ILE A 139 14.63 24.58 12.98
N GLY A 140 14.96 24.61 14.28
CA GLY A 140 14.07 24.15 15.34
C GLY A 140 12.75 24.93 15.36
N ARG A 141 12.81 26.27 15.24
CA ARG A 141 11.64 27.14 15.16
C ARG A 141 10.73 26.78 14.00
N ALA A 142 11.28 26.61 12.79
CA ALA A 142 10.51 26.24 11.60
C ALA A 142 9.82 24.87 11.77
N LEU A 143 10.48 23.92 12.43
CA LEU A 143 9.93 22.60 12.73
C LEU A 143 9.05 22.54 13.99
N GLY A 144 8.96 23.63 14.76
CA GLY A 144 8.18 23.64 16.01
C GLY A 144 8.79 22.79 17.12
N ILE A 145 10.10 22.58 17.11
CA ILE A 145 10.85 21.79 18.09
C ILE A 145 11.99 22.60 18.70
N SER A 146 12.58 22.10 19.78
CA SER A 146 13.73 22.76 20.40
C SER A 146 14.97 22.72 19.51
N ARG A 147 15.89 23.69 19.68
CA ARG A 147 17.21 23.70 19.03
C ARG A 147 17.96 22.38 19.23
N GLN A 148 17.94 21.85 20.46
CA GLN A 148 18.61 20.59 20.79
C GLN A 148 17.97 19.41 20.04
N ALA A 149 16.64 19.32 20.01
CA ALA A 149 15.95 18.26 19.28
C ALA A 149 16.23 18.32 17.77
N ALA A 150 16.28 19.52 17.18
CA ALA A 150 16.63 19.70 15.78
C ALA A 150 18.05 19.21 15.47
N TRP A 151 19.03 19.58 16.31
CA TRP A 151 20.41 19.14 16.17
C TRP A 151 20.57 17.62 16.37
N GLU A 152 19.89 17.04 17.36
CA GLU A 152 19.94 15.61 17.62
C GLU A 152 19.36 14.80 16.45
N LYS A 153 18.27 15.28 15.85
CA LYS A 153 17.55 14.57 14.79
C LYS A 153 18.21 14.73 13.41
N TYR A 154 18.72 15.92 13.08
CA TYR A 154 19.20 16.23 11.72
C TYR A 154 20.67 16.64 11.64
N GLY A 155 21.31 16.99 12.76
CA GLY A 155 22.71 17.44 12.81
C GLY A 155 23.73 16.32 12.90
N LYS A 156 23.31 15.09 13.20
CA LYS A 156 24.19 13.91 13.25
C LYS A 156 24.31 13.29 11.85
N ARG A 157 25.54 13.21 11.34
CA ARG A 157 25.89 12.52 10.10
C ARG A 157 25.83 11.02 10.29
#